data_AF-A0A412RQG9-F1
#
_entry.id   AF-A0A412RQG9-F1
#
_cell.length_a   1.000
_cell.length_b   1.000
_cell.length_c   1.000
_cell.angle_alpha   90.00
_cell.angle_beta   90.00
_cell.angle_gamma   90.00
#
_symmetry.space_group_name_H-M   'P 1'
#
loop_
_entity.id
_entity.type
_entity.pdbx_description
1 polymer ?
#
loop_
_entity_poly.entity_id
_entity_poly.type
_entity_poly.pdbx_seq_one_letter_code
_entity_poly.pdbx_strand_id
1 'polypeptide(L)' 'MITIGGKEITAAYVGKRALSAVYAGARLVWSAISSCFGLGYWKGDEPWNGSDAWNGSSKTDK' A
#
# COMPACT_ATOMS: atom_id res chain seq x y z
N MET A 1 -5.80 -4.29 5.34
CA MET A 1 -6.47 -3.40 4.36
C MET A 1 -7.91 -3.12 4.77
N ILE A 2 -8.46 -2.00 4.30
CA ILE A 2 -9.88 -1.65 4.49
C ILE A 2 -10.67 -2.12 3.26
N THR A 3 -11.87 -2.66 3.50
CA THR A 3 -12.83 -3.07 2.47
C THR A 3 -14.14 -2.29 2.60
N ILE A 4 -14.74 -1.92 1.47
CA ILE A 4 -16.08 -1.33 1.40
C ILE A 4 -16.91 -2.18 0.43
N GLY A 5 -18.05 -2.69 0.90
CA GLY A 5 -18.93 -3.52 0.07
C GLY A 5 -18.27 -4.78 -0.47
N GLY A 6 -17.36 -5.39 0.30
CA GLY A 6 -16.61 -6.58 -0.10
C GLY A 6 -15.47 -6.32 -1.11
N LYS A 7 -15.21 -5.06 -1.47
CA LYS A 7 -14.10 -4.68 -2.35
C LYS A 7 -13.02 -3.99 -1.55
N GLU A 8 -11.78 -4.32 -1.85
CA GLU A 8 -10.62 -3.68 -1.22
C GLU A 8 -10.42 -2.27 -1.75
N ILE A 9 -10.09 -1.34 -0.84
CA ILE A 9 -9.75 0.03 -1.22
C ILE A 9 -8.29 0.07 -1.69
N THR A 10 -8.10 0.34 -2.99
CA THR A 10 -6.78 0.49 -3.61
C THR A 10 -6.29 1.95 -3.62
N ALA A 11 -7.18 2.92 -3.50
CA ALA A 11 -6.82 4.34 -3.41
C ALA A 11 -7.88 5.14 -2.64
N ALA A 12 -7.43 6.15 -1.89
CA ALA A 12 -8.27 7.10 -1.17
C ALA A 12 -7.87 8.53 -1.49
N TYR A 13 -8.87 9.43 -1.61
CA TYR A 13 -8.66 10.82 -2.00
C TYR A 13 -9.41 11.79 -1.08
N VAL A 14 -8.83 12.97 -0.86
CA VAL A 14 -9.51 14.13 -0.27
C VAL A 14 -9.52 15.25 -1.31
N GLY A 15 -10.70 15.51 -1.88
CA GLY A 15 -10.84 16.36 -3.05
C GLY A 15 -10.02 15.81 -4.22
N LYS A 16 -9.01 16.57 -4.65
CA LYS A 16 -8.09 16.19 -5.75
C LYS A 16 -6.77 15.59 -5.29
N ARG A 17 -6.58 15.33 -3.99
CA ARG A 17 -5.30 14.86 -3.42
C ARG A 17 -5.41 13.39 -3.03
N ALA A 18 -4.45 12.58 -3.48
CA ALA A 18 -4.33 11.19 -3.06
C ALA A 18 -3.75 11.10 -1.63
N LEU A 19 -4.28 10.18 -0.83
CA LEU A 19 -3.77 9.87 0.50
C LEU A 19 -2.76 8.72 0.44
N SER A 20 -1.65 8.86 1.16
CA SER A 20 -0.69 7.76 1.35
C SER A 20 -1.08 6.85 2.52
N ALA A 21 -1.71 7.38 3.56
CA ALA A 21 -2.14 6.64 4.74
C ALA A 21 -3.32 7.30 5.46
N VAL A 22 -4.10 6.50 6.18
CA VAL A 22 -5.19 6.93 7.05
C VAL A 22 -4.96 6.37 8.44
N TYR A 23 -5.10 7.24 9.45
CA TYR A 23 -4.92 6.91 10.86
C TYR A 23 -6.21 7.18 11.65
N ALA A 24 -6.50 6.33 12.62
CA ALA A 24 -7.49 6.58 13.66
C ALA A 24 -6.75 6.81 14.99
N GLY A 25 -6.59 8.08 15.37
CA GLY A 25 -5.66 8.45 16.44
C GLY A 25 -4.22 8.11 16.05
N ALA A 26 -3.51 7.37 16.90
CA ALA A 26 -2.14 6.91 16.64
C ALA A 26 -2.06 5.60 15.82
N ARG A 27 -3.20 4.98 15.48
CA ARG A 27 -3.23 3.67 14.82
C ARG A 27 -3.39 3.81 13.31
N LEU A 28 -2.48 3.21 12.54
CA LEU A 28 -2.60 3.07 11.09
C LEU A 28 -3.78 2.14 10.77
N VAL A 29 -4.77 2.63 10.02
CA VAL A 29 -5.94 1.83 9.61
C VAL A 29 -5.93 1.50 8.12
N TRP A 30 -5.25 2.30 7.31
CA TRP A 30 -5.07 2.04 5.87
C TRP A 30 -3.81 2.72 5.34
N SER A 31 -3.18 2.10 4.35
CA SER A 31 -2.01 2.62 3.64
C SER A 31 -2.17 2.30 2.15
N ALA A 32 -1.80 3.25 1.30
CA ALA A 32 -1.67 3.02 -0.14
C ALA A 32 -0.49 2.08 -0.46
N ILE A 33 0.44 1.96 0.48
CA ILE A 33 1.58 1.06 0.41
C ILE A 33 1.22 -0.22 1.15
N SER A 34 1.15 -1.32 0.40
CA SER A 34 0.76 -2.65 0.88
C SER A 34 1.95 -3.54 1.25
N SER A 35 3.18 -3.06 1.07
CA SER A 35 4.38 -3.86 1.31
C SER A 35 5.51 -3.07 1.96
N CYS A 36 6.40 -3.79 2.64
CA CYS A 36 7.61 -3.22 3.21
C CYS A 36 8.53 -2.55 2.17
N PHE A 37 8.36 -2.88 0.88
CA PHE A 37 9.13 -2.26 -0.19
C PHE A 37 8.78 -0.78 -0.38
N GLY A 38 7.48 -0.45 -0.49
CA GLY A 38 7.07 0.95 -0.64
C GLY A 38 7.29 1.79 0.64
N LEU A 39 7.45 1.13 1.80
CA LEU A 39 7.72 1.78 3.09
C LEU A 39 9.19 2.15 3.28
N GLY A 40 10.12 1.54 2.53
CA GLY A 40 11.56 1.78 2.65
C GLY A 40 12.21 1.15 3.89
N TYR A 41 11.48 0.33 4.66
CA TYR A 41 11.99 -0.44 5.79
C TYR A 41 11.24 -1.76 5.92
N TRP A 42 11.91 -2.78 6.48
CA TRP A 42 11.33 -4.10 6.68
C TRP A 42 10.17 -4.05 7.70
N LYS A 43 9.00 -4.57 7.29
CA LYS A 43 7.83 -4.73 8.16
C LYS A 43 7.44 -6.21 8.16
N GLY A 44 7.62 -6.89 9.29
CA GLY A 44 7.50 -8.36 9.38
C GLY A 44 6.13 -8.90 8.98
N ASP A 45 5.05 -8.15 9.23
CA ASP A 45 3.68 -8.55 8.91
C ASP A 45 3.28 -8.24 7.45
N GLU A 46 4.06 -7.42 6.76
CA GLU A 46 3.88 -7.08 5.34
C GLU A 46 5.21 -7.32 4.62
N PRO A 47 5.65 -8.60 4.53
CA PRO A 47 6.89 -8.94 3.87
C PRO A 47 6.84 -8.49 2.40
N TRP A 48 8.02 -8.32 1.80
CA TRP A 48 8.14 -7.83 0.43
C TRP A 48 7.27 -8.68 -0.49
N ASN A 49 6.30 -8.04 -1.14
CA ASN A 49 5.51 -8.73 -2.13
C ASN A 49 6.37 -8.82 -3.39
N GLY A 50 6.57 -10.04 -3.89
CA GLY A 50 7.36 -10.27 -5.11
C GLY A 50 6.83 -9.52 -6.33
N SER A 51 5.59 -9.03 -6.32
CA SER A 51 5.05 -8.15 -7.37
C SER A 51 5.47 -6.69 -7.26
N ASP A 52 6.09 -6.27 -6.15
CA ASP A 52 6.58 -4.90 -6.02
C ASP A 52 7.87 -4.74 -6.83
N ALA A 53 7.79 -3.92 -7.87
CA ALA A 53 8.91 -3.59 -8.73
C ALA A 53 9.44 -2.19 -8.41
N TRP A 54 10.76 -2.00 -8.49
CA TRP A 54 11.34 -0.67 -8.64
C TRP A 54 10.87 -0.08 -9.97
N ASN A 55 10.57 1.21 -10.00
CA ASN A 55 10.31 1.90 -11.27
C ASN A 55 11.59 1.84 -12.13
N GLY A 56 11.61 0.93 -13.10
CA GLY A 56 12.78 0.59 -13.92
C GLY A 56 13.12 -0.91 -13.95
N SER A 57 12.62 -1.72 -13.02
CA SER A 57 12.73 -3.18 -13.05
C SER A 57 11.40 -3.78 -13.52
N SER A 58 11.10 -3.69 -14.83
CA SER A 58 10.04 -4.51 -15.39
C SER A 58 10.37 -5.97 -15.12
N LYS A 59 9.62 -6.63 -14.22
CA LYS A 59 9.60 -8.09 -14.21
C LYS A 59 8.84 -8.50 -15.46
N THR A 60 9.60 -8.77 -16.53
CA THR A 60 9.11 -9.57 -17.63
C THR A 60 8.86 -10.96 -17.03
N ASP A 61 7.59 -11.25 -16.75
CA ASP A 61 7.15 -12.59 -16.37
C ASP A 61 7.71 -13.59 -17.40
N LYS A 62 8.35 -14.64 -16.91
CA LYS A 62 8.90 -15.74 -17.70
C LYS A 62 8.26 -17.03 -17.24
#